data_AF-A0A8T5TK17-F1
#
_entry.id   AF-A0A8T5TK17-F1
#
_cell.length_a   1.000
_cell.length_b   1.000
_cell.length_c   1.000
_cell.angle_alpha   90.00
_cell.angle_beta   90.00
_cell.angle_gamma   90.00
#
_symmetry.space_group_name_H-M   'P 1'
#
loop_
_entity.id
_entity.type
_entity.pdbx_description
1 polymer ?
#
loop_
_entity_poly.entity_id
_entity_poly.type
_entity_poly.pdbx_seq_one_letter_code
_entity_poly.pdbx_strand_id
1 'polypeptide(L)'
;MSIIKNIKNQLKKKTIEEINSLIIDLSKNPNEKSKFIIEYLINNLSREEFNRIKINLFYFIGRLSKTEKIENILIEFLIDQFQISDQWERREITKSLRIISKNQQLNEGIINQLVISLKEDYIPIIKNILEIILNIQSLNQNMINDILLLSDHRDRDISILKKKIFLKFIHNEKELFKLLDNMDFYEKLSERSFRKIIVSYFSQLIELKPFRIRIENSNWKERKKENFLKELDTFQKILSKAPKFS
;
A
#
# COMPACT_ATOMS: atom_id res chain seq x y z
N MET A 1 13.86 -25.64 27.66
CA MET A 1 13.21 -26.73 26.88
C MET A 1 11.89 -27.25 27.46
N SER A 2 11.59 -27.15 28.77
CA SER A 2 10.35 -27.68 29.35
C SER A 2 9.07 -26.91 28.97
N ILE A 3 9.13 -25.57 28.88
CA ILE A 3 7.97 -24.71 28.59
C ILE A 3 7.45 -24.93 27.16
N ILE A 4 8.33 -25.00 26.17
CA ILE A 4 7.99 -25.22 24.76
C ILE A 4 7.31 -26.57 24.57
N LYS A 5 7.87 -27.64 25.16
CA LYS A 5 7.28 -28.99 25.09
C LYS A 5 5.89 -29.02 25.74
N ASN A 6 5.70 -28.27 26.83
CA ASN A 6 4.41 -28.16 27.51
C ASN A 6 3.37 -27.44 26.63
N ILE A 7 3.73 -26.31 25.99
CA ILE A 7 2.83 -25.57 25.09
C ILE A 7 2.41 -26.46 23.90
N LYS A 8 3.35 -27.17 23.27
CA LYS A 8 3.02 -28.10 22.17
C LYS A 8 2.01 -29.15 22.62
N ASN A 9 2.24 -29.76 23.78
CA ASN A 9 1.34 -30.79 24.32
C ASN A 9 -0.03 -30.23 24.69
N GLN A 10 -0.11 -28.98 25.16
CA GLN A 10 -1.38 -28.30 25.43
C GLN A 10 -2.15 -28.01 24.14
N LEU A 11 -1.47 -27.51 23.10
CA LEU A 11 -2.11 -27.21 21.80
C LEU A 11 -2.65 -28.48 21.12
N LYS A 12 -1.95 -29.61 21.21
CA LYS A 12 -2.40 -30.89 20.66
C LYS A 12 -3.69 -31.43 21.29
N LYS A 13 -4.01 -31.00 22.51
CA LYS A 13 -5.20 -31.46 23.25
C LYS A 13 -6.41 -30.53 23.04
N LYS A 14 -6.22 -29.40 22.37
CA LYS A 14 -7.27 -28.39 22.21
C LYS A 14 -8.12 -28.66 20.97
N THR A 15 -9.41 -28.34 21.07
CA THR A 15 -10.27 -28.26 19.89
C THR A 15 -9.96 -27.01 19.07
N ILE A 16 -10.49 -26.94 17.84
CA ILE A 16 -10.30 -25.79 16.96
C ILE A 16 -10.92 -24.51 17.54
N GLU A 17 -12.05 -24.63 18.23
CA GLU A 17 -12.71 -23.53 18.91
C GLU A 17 -11.87 -22.99 20.08
N GLU A 18 -11.22 -23.89 20.83
CA GLU A 18 -10.30 -23.51 21.90
C GLU A 18 -9.02 -22.88 21.35
N ILE A 19 -8.51 -23.35 20.21
CA ILE A 19 -7.38 -22.73 19.50
C ILE A 19 -7.77 -21.32 19.02
N ASN A 20 -8.94 -21.16 18.40
CA ASN A 20 -9.43 -19.84 17.96
C ASN A 20 -9.56 -18.86 19.13
N SER A 21 -10.14 -19.31 20.24
CA SER A 21 -10.27 -18.49 21.46
C SER A 21 -8.90 -18.07 21.99
N LEU A 22 -7.95 -19.00 22.03
CA LEU A 22 -6.57 -18.73 22.43
C LEU A 22 -5.91 -17.68 21.52
N ILE A 23 -6.06 -17.79 20.20
CA ILE A 23 -5.51 -16.83 19.23
C ILE A 23 -6.10 -15.44 19.47
N ILE A 24 -7.42 -15.34 19.66
CA ILE A 24 -8.10 -14.07 19.91
C ILE A 24 -7.57 -13.42 21.19
N ASP A 25 -7.43 -14.18 22.28
CA ASP A 25 -6.97 -13.63 23.54
C ASP A 25 -5.51 -13.18 23.49
N LEU A 26 -4.63 -13.97 22.88
CA LEU A 26 -3.23 -13.59 22.67
C LEU A 26 -3.08 -12.40 21.71
N SER A 27 -3.96 -12.26 20.71
CA SER A 27 -3.90 -11.13 19.78
C SER A 27 -4.24 -9.78 20.40
N LYS A 28 -5.01 -9.77 21.50
CA LYS A 28 -5.32 -8.56 22.26
C LYS A 28 -4.06 -8.07 22.98
N ASN A 29 -3.36 -8.99 23.66
CA ASN A 29 -2.16 -8.73 24.43
C ASN A 29 -1.05 -9.77 24.09
N PRO A 30 -0.32 -9.57 22.98
CA PRO A 30 0.78 -10.47 22.62
C PRO A 30 1.85 -10.50 23.72
N ASN A 31 2.46 -11.66 23.89
CA ASN A 31 3.48 -11.94 24.90
C ASN A 31 4.63 -12.77 24.30
N GLU A 32 5.66 -13.03 25.10
CA GLU A 32 6.88 -13.76 24.70
C GLU A 32 6.63 -15.14 24.04
N LYS A 33 5.47 -15.77 24.29
CA LYS A 33 5.11 -17.09 23.73
C LYS A 33 4.37 -16.98 22.40
N SER A 34 3.90 -15.79 22.05
CA SER A 34 2.99 -15.56 20.93
C SER A 34 3.59 -15.97 19.59
N LYS A 35 4.83 -15.57 19.33
CA LYS A 35 5.57 -15.97 18.13
C LYS A 35 5.67 -17.49 17.98
N PHE A 36 6.11 -18.18 19.04
CA PHE A 36 6.23 -19.63 19.03
C PHE A 36 4.88 -20.32 18.76
N ILE A 37 3.79 -19.80 19.35
CA ILE A 37 2.44 -20.35 19.13
C ILE A 37 2.03 -20.18 17.67
N ILE A 38 2.25 -19.01 17.07
CA ILE A 38 1.97 -18.76 15.65
C ILE A 38 2.73 -19.74 14.76
N GLU A 39 4.05 -19.84 14.93
CA GLU A 39 4.90 -20.75 14.16
C GLU A 39 4.48 -22.21 14.31
N TYR A 40 4.11 -22.62 15.52
CA TYR A 40 3.62 -23.97 15.76
C TYR A 40 2.31 -24.23 14.99
N LEU A 41 1.34 -23.31 15.05
CA LEU A 41 0.05 -23.46 14.38
C LEU A 41 0.20 -23.49 12.85
N ILE A 42 1.06 -22.64 12.27
CA ILE A 42 1.33 -22.63 10.83
C ILE A 42 1.91 -23.99 10.37
N ASN A 43 2.84 -24.55 11.14
CA ASN A 43 3.62 -25.72 10.70
C ASN A 43 2.99 -27.08 11.05
N ASN A 44 2.01 -27.14 11.95
CA ASN A 44 1.54 -28.41 12.53
C ASN A 44 0.04 -28.66 12.36
N LEU A 45 -0.75 -27.68 11.93
CA LEU A 45 -2.16 -27.90 11.63
C LEU A 45 -2.34 -28.52 10.26
N SER A 46 -3.32 -29.41 10.12
CA SER A 46 -3.78 -29.84 8.81
C SER A 46 -4.38 -28.66 8.03
N ARG A 47 -4.48 -28.80 6.71
CA ARG A 47 -5.07 -27.75 5.85
C ARG A 47 -6.49 -27.39 6.27
N GLU A 48 -7.28 -28.37 6.69
CA GLU A 48 -8.67 -28.16 7.13
C GLU A 48 -8.73 -27.37 8.44
N GLU A 49 -7.95 -27.77 9.44
CA GLU A 49 -7.86 -27.08 10.73
C GLU A 49 -7.34 -25.64 10.57
N PHE A 50 -6.29 -25.47 9.75
CA PHE A 50 -5.74 -24.16 9.43
C PHE A 50 -6.80 -23.23 8.81
N ASN A 51 -7.56 -23.73 7.83
CA ASN A 51 -8.62 -22.94 7.19
C ASN A 51 -9.69 -22.45 8.17
N ARG A 52 -9.93 -23.18 9.27
CA ARG A 52 -10.90 -22.79 10.31
C ARG A 52 -10.37 -21.72 11.27
N ILE A 53 -9.06 -21.45 11.28
CA ILE A 53 -8.45 -20.47 12.19
C ILE A 53 -7.70 -19.32 11.50
N LYS A 54 -7.41 -19.46 10.19
CA LYS A 54 -6.43 -18.61 9.48
C LYS A 54 -6.71 -17.12 9.55
N ILE A 55 -7.96 -16.68 9.50
CA ILE A 55 -8.31 -15.25 9.61
C ILE A 55 -7.86 -14.68 10.95
N ASN A 56 -8.14 -15.38 12.05
CA ASN A 56 -7.70 -14.98 13.38
C ASN A 56 -6.18 -15.05 13.50
N LEU A 57 -5.55 -16.03 12.86
CA LEU A 57 -4.10 -16.17 12.84
C LEU A 57 -3.43 -15.02 12.08
N PHE A 58 -3.95 -14.61 10.92
CA PHE A 58 -3.45 -13.44 10.18
C PHE A 58 -3.52 -12.18 11.04
N TYR A 59 -4.69 -11.94 11.64
CA TYR A 59 -4.89 -10.84 12.57
C TYR A 59 -3.85 -10.88 13.72
N PHE A 60 -3.63 -12.06 14.31
CA PHE A 60 -2.67 -12.23 15.40
C PHE A 60 -1.23 -11.91 14.98
N ILE A 61 -0.79 -12.35 13.79
CA ILE A 61 0.52 -11.99 13.23
C ILE A 61 0.66 -10.46 13.11
N GLY A 62 -0.38 -9.78 12.60
CA GLY A 62 -0.40 -8.32 12.53
C GLY A 62 -0.26 -7.66 13.91
N ARG A 63 -0.97 -8.18 14.92
CA ARG A 63 -0.95 -7.68 16.30
C ARG A 63 0.39 -7.88 17.00
N LEU A 64 1.06 -8.99 16.72
CA LEU A 64 2.39 -9.28 17.28
C LEU A 64 3.41 -8.19 16.95
N SER A 65 3.27 -7.52 15.80
CA SER A 65 4.19 -6.45 15.37
C SER A 65 4.22 -5.23 16.28
N LYS A 66 3.24 -5.10 17.20
CA LYS A 66 3.18 -4.01 18.18
C LYS A 66 4.13 -4.22 19.35
N THR A 67 4.55 -5.45 19.61
CA THR A 67 5.39 -5.82 20.75
C THR A 67 6.76 -6.30 20.33
N GLU A 68 6.89 -6.85 19.11
CA GLU A 68 8.16 -7.34 18.58
C GLU A 68 8.25 -7.17 17.06
N LYS A 69 9.47 -7.24 16.52
CA LYS A 69 9.72 -7.23 15.07
C LYS A 69 9.27 -8.57 14.47
N ILE A 70 8.47 -8.53 13.42
CA ILE A 70 8.02 -9.72 12.69
C ILE A 70 9.11 -10.17 11.72
N GLU A 71 9.50 -11.44 11.84
CA GLU A 71 10.46 -12.07 10.96
C GLU A 71 9.93 -12.20 9.54
N ASN A 72 10.83 -12.09 8.55
CA ASN A 72 10.46 -12.12 7.14
C ASN A 72 9.67 -13.37 6.75
N ILE A 73 9.98 -14.54 7.33
CA ILE A 73 9.27 -15.79 7.02
C ILE A 73 7.76 -15.71 7.33
N LEU A 74 7.37 -14.97 8.38
CA LEU A 74 5.96 -14.76 8.71
C LEU A 74 5.29 -13.74 7.78
N ILE A 75 6.05 -12.77 7.26
CA ILE A 75 5.55 -11.81 6.27
C ILE A 75 5.40 -12.49 4.91
N GLU A 76 6.37 -13.30 4.51
CA GLU A 76 6.32 -14.14 3.30
C GLU A 76 5.14 -15.09 3.36
N PHE A 77 4.94 -15.76 4.50
CA PHE A 77 3.74 -16.57 4.74
C PHE A 77 2.44 -15.78 4.51
N LEU A 78 2.32 -14.55 5.05
CA LEU A 78 1.14 -13.71 4.80
C LEU A 78 0.96 -13.43 3.30
N ILE A 79 2.05 -13.15 2.58
CA ILE A 79 2.01 -12.85 1.15
C ILE A 79 1.65 -14.09 0.32
N ASP A 80 2.18 -15.26 0.65
CA ASP A 80 1.82 -16.52 0.00
C ASP A 80 0.33 -16.82 0.19
N GLN A 81 -0.19 -16.61 1.40
CA GLN A 81 -1.62 -16.74 1.66
C GLN A 81 -2.43 -15.71 0.86
N PHE A 82 -1.97 -14.46 0.77
CA PHE A 82 -2.65 -13.41 0.03
C PHE A 82 -2.88 -13.79 -1.44
N GLN A 83 -1.92 -14.47 -2.07
CA GLN A 83 -2.03 -14.86 -3.48
C GLN A 83 -3.11 -15.93 -3.74
N ILE A 84 -3.40 -16.80 -2.77
CA ILE A 84 -4.33 -17.94 -2.93
C ILE A 84 -5.68 -17.74 -2.22
N SER A 85 -5.80 -16.68 -1.43
CA SER A 85 -6.96 -16.38 -0.59
C SER A 85 -8.09 -15.68 -1.33
N ASP A 86 -9.31 -15.84 -0.78
CA ASP A 86 -10.47 -15.06 -1.20
C ASP A 86 -10.39 -13.58 -0.75
N GLN A 87 -11.35 -12.76 -1.19
CA GLN A 87 -11.37 -11.33 -0.89
C GLN A 87 -11.40 -10.99 0.62
N TRP A 88 -12.02 -11.83 1.44
CA TRP A 88 -12.19 -11.57 2.88
C TRP A 88 -10.90 -11.87 3.63
N GLU A 89 -10.25 -12.97 3.26
CA GLU A 89 -8.94 -13.35 3.75
C GLU A 89 -7.86 -12.36 3.31
N ARG A 90 -7.83 -11.98 2.02
CA ARG A 90 -6.91 -10.94 1.51
C ARG A 90 -7.09 -9.59 2.21
N ARG A 91 -8.33 -9.22 2.54
CA ARG A 91 -8.59 -8.03 3.35
C ARG A 91 -7.95 -8.13 4.74
N GLU A 92 -8.05 -9.29 5.41
CA GLU A 92 -7.45 -9.44 6.73
C GLU A 92 -5.93 -9.49 6.69
N ILE A 93 -5.36 -10.14 5.68
CA ILE A 93 -3.92 -10.14 5.43
C ILE A 93 -3.40 -8.72 5.20
N THR A 94 -4.03 -7.95 4.33
CA THR A 94 -3.61 -6.55 4.08
C THR A 94 -3.79 -5.65 5.28
N LYS A 95 -4.82 -5.85 6.13
CA LYS A 95 -4.89 -5.15 7.42
C LYS A 95 -3.71 -5.50 8.33
N SER A 96 -3.33 -6.77 8.36
CA SER A 96 -2.23 -7.26 9.19
C SER A 96 -0.90 -6.69 8.71
N LEU A 97 -0.63 -6.75 7.41
CA LEU A 97 0.52 -6.08 6.78
C LEU A 97 0.53 -4.57 7.00
N ARG A 98 -0.64 -3.91 7.01
CA ARG A 98 -0.76 -2.50 7.36
C ARG A 98 -0.31 -2.24 8.80
N ILE A 99 -0.72 -3.06 9.77
CA ILE A 99 -0.26 -2.91 11.15
C ILE A 99 1.25 -3.13 11.23
N ILE A 100 1.76 -4.17 10.57
CA ILE A 100 3.21 -4.46 10.50
C ILE A 100 3.97 -3.26 9.93
N SER A 101 3.52 -2.70 8.81
CA SER A 101 4.18 -1.57 8.13
C SER A 101 4.31 -0.31 8.99
N LYS A 102 3.44 -0.14 10.01
CA LYS A 102 3.54 0.98 10.97
C LYS A 102 4.66 0.81 11.98
N ASN A 103 5.08 -0.43 12.24
CA ASN A 103 6.07 -0.77 13.26
C ASN A 103 7.41 -1.22 12.66
N GLN A 104 7.44 -1.59 11.38
CA GLN A 104 8.66 -2.01 10.69
C GLN A 104 8.57 -1.77 9.17
N GLN A 105 9.73 -1.62 8.53
CA GLN A 105 9.81 -1.55 7.07
C GLN A 105 9.55 -2.93 6.44
N LEU A 106 8.82 -2.95 5.33
CA LEU A 106 8.59 -4.14 4.53
C LEU A 106 9.60 -4.20 3.38
N ASN A 107 9.93 -5.41 2.94
CA ASN A 107 10.81 -5.62 1.79
C ASN A 107 10.19 -5.05 0.50
N GLU A 108 11.01 -4.47 -0.38
CA GLU A 108 10.55 -3.90 -1.65
C GLU A 108 9.79 -4.90 -2.54
N GLY A 109 10.24 -6.17 -2.58
CA GLY A 109 9.55 -7.23 -3.32
C GLY A 109 8.13 -7.47 -2.82
N ILE A 110 7.91 -7.37 -1.51
CA ILE A 110 6.58 -7.47 -0.89
C ILE A 110 5.73 -6.25 -1.29
N ILE A 111 6.30 -5.04 -1.23
CA ILE A 111 5.61 -3.83 -1.66
C ILE A 111 5.23 -3.91 -3.14
N ASN A 112 6.12 -4.44 -3.99
CA ASN A 112 5.87 -4.60 -5.41
C ASN A 112 4.63 -5.47 -5.67
N GLN A 113 4.55 -6.61 -4.98
CA GLN A 113 3.41 -7.51 -5.10
C GLN A 113 2.11 -6.83 -4.67
N LEU A 114 2.13 -6.07 -3.57
CA LEU A 114 0.97 -5.31 -3.12
C LEU A 114 0.56 -4.22 -4.12
N VAL A 115 1.52 -3.50 -4.72
CA VAL A 115 1.22 -2.48 -5.74
C VAL A 115 0.55 -3.09 -6.97
N ILE A 116 0.99 -4.26 -7.42
CA ILE A 116 0.36 -4.98 -8.54
C ILE A 116 -1.11 -5.29 -8.23
N SER A 117 -1.42 -5.61 -6.97
CA SER A 117 -2.79 -5.88 -6.49
C SER A 117 -3.68 -4.65 -6.33
N LEU A 118 -3.17 -3.44 -6.54
CA LEU A 118 -4.04 -2.25 -6.58
C LEU A 118 -5.06 -2.30 -7.72
N LYS A 119 -4.86 -3.18 -8.72
CA LYS A 119 -5.80 -3.40 -9.82
C LYS A 119 -7.06 -4.17 -9.40
N GLU A 120 -7.15 -4.65 -8.17
CA GLU A 120 -8.35 -5.30 -7.64
C GLU A 120 -9.52 -4.32 -7.48
N ASP A 121 -10.76 -4.82 -7.61
CA ASP A 121 -11.97 -3.98 -7.47
C ASP A 121 -12.35 -3.70 -6.00
N TYR A 122 -11.83 -4.50 -5.06
CA TYR A 122 -12.28 -4.47 -3.68
C TYR A 122 -11.62 -3.34 -2.89
N ILE A 123 -12.33 -2.21 -2.78
CA ILE A 123 -11.89 -0.95 -2.15
C ILE A 123 -11.16 -1.13 -0.80
N PRO A 124 -11.61 -1.97 0.16
CA PRO A 124 -10.90 -2.13 1.43
C PRO A 124 -9.46 -2.64 1.29
N ILE A 125 -9.18 -3.53 0.34
CA ILE A 125 -7.83 -4.02 0.06
C ILE A 125 -6.98 -2.88 -0.49
N ILE A 126 -7.51 -2.13 -1.47
CA ILE A 126 -6.83 -0.97 -2.07
C ILE A 126 -6.45 0.05 -0.99
N LYS A 127 -7.38 0.41 -0.10
CA LYS A 127 -7.12 1.35 0.99
C LYS A 127 -6.01 0.87 1.91
N ASN A 128 -6.04 -0.40 2.32
CA ASN A 128 -4.99 -0.97 3.17
C ASN A 128 -3.61 -0.92 2.48
N ILE A 129 -3.54 -1.24 1.19
CA ILE A 129 -2.28 -1.23 0.43
C ILE A 129 -1.73 0.20 0.30
N LEU A 130 -2.57 1.18 -0.04
CA LEU A 130 -2.15 2.58 -0.09
C LEU A 130 -1.66 3.08 1.29
N GLU A 131 -2.31 2.66 2.38
CA GLU A 131 -1.85 2.98 3.73
C GLU A 131 -0.54 2.27 4.11
N ILE A 132 -0.28 1.05 3.61
CA ILE A 132 1.02 0.37 3.74
C ILE A 132 2.10 1.21 3.04
N ILE A 133 1.85 1.64 1.81
CA ILE A 133 2.77 2.48 1.01
C ILE A 133 3.04 3.83 1.69
N LEU A 134 2.07 4.37 2.43
CA LEU A 134 2.31 5.57 3.24
C LEU A 134 3.26 5.36 4.43
N ASN A 135 3.53 4.13 4.85
CA ASN A 135 4.43 3.84 5.98
C ASN A 135 5.86 3.46 5.54
N ILE A 136 6.11 3.22 4.25
CA ILE A 136 7.45 2.85 3.76
C ILE A 136 8.34 4.07 3.50
N GLN A 137 9.66 3.91 3.51
CA GLN A 137 10.60 5.02 3.34
C GLN A 137 10.86 5.40 1.87
N SER A 138 10.91 4.42 0.99
CA SER A 138 11.22 4.60 -0.43
C SER A 138 10.29 3.78 -1.31
N LEU A 139 10.01 4.30 -2.50
CA LEU A 139 9.19 3.63 -3.50
C LEU A 139 9.88 3.80 -4.86
N ASN A 140 9.97 2.73 -5.64
CA ASN A 140 10.54 2.84 -6.98
C ASN A 140 9.58 3.59 -7.92
N GLN A 141 10.13 4.20 -8.98
CA GLN A 141 9.34 5.05 -9.88
C GLN A 141 8.24 4.27 -10.62
N ASN A 142 8.47 3.00 -10.93
CA ASN A 142 7.48 2.14 -11.59
C ASN A 142 6.24 1.93 -10.70
N MET A 143 6.43 1.70 -9.41
CA MET A 143 5.33 1.59 -8.45
C MET A 143 4.56 2.91 -8.29
N ILE A 144 5.26 4.06 -8.30
CA ILE A 144 4.59 5.38 -8.30
C ILE A 144 3.70 5.52 -9.55
N ASN A 145 4.22 5.13 -10.71
CA ASN A 145 3.49 5.15 -11.97
C ASN A 145 2.23 4.27 -11.92
N ASP A 146 2.34 3.06 -11.37
CA ASP A 146 1.19 2.16 -11.19
C ASP A 146 0.14 2.74 -10.24
N ILE A 147 0.54 3.37 -9.14
CA ILE A 147 -0.36 4.04 -8.21
C ILE A 147 -1.06 5.23 -8.90
N LEU A 148 -0.35 5.98 -9.74
CA LEU A 148 -0.95 7.11 -10.48
C LEU A 148 -1.98 6.63 -11.51
N LEU A 149 -1.67 5.53 -12.21
CA LEU A 149 -2.58 4.90 -13.18
C LEU A 149 -3.78 4.19 -12.54
N LEU A 150 -3.74 3.92 -11.22
CA LEU A 150 -4.88 3.35 -10.53
C LEU A 150 -6.14 4.14 -10.89
N SER A 151 -7.13 3.44 -11.46
CA SER A 151 -8.38 4.00 -11.94
C SER A 151 -8.97 4.98 -10.93
N ASP A 152 -9.65 6.00 -11.43
CA ASP A 152 -10.41 6.92 -10.60
C ASP A 152 -11.56 6.17 -9.91
N HIS A 153 -11.26 5.53 -8.78
CA HIS A 153 -12.29 5.02 -7.91
C HIS A 153 -13.15 6.21 -7.48
N ARG A 154 -14.48 6.02 -7.50
CA ARG A 154 -15.43 7.02 -6.98
C ARG A 154 -15.24 7.25 -5.47
N ASP A 155 -14.42 6.42 -4.83
CA ASP A 155 -14.05 6.55 -3.43
C ASP A 155 -13.08 7.72 -3.20
N ARG A 156 -13.56 8.70 -2.43
CA ARG A 156 -12.82 9.91 -2.09
C ARG A 156 -11.55 9.62 -1.30
N ASP A 157 -11.55 8.61 -0.43
CA ASP A 157 -10.41 8.31 0.43
C ASP A 157 -9.25 7.73 -0.39
N ILE A 158 -9.54 6.91 -1.41
CA ILE A 158 -8.51 6.44 -2.35
C ILE A 158 -7.83 7.64 -3.02
N SER A 159 -8.60 8.62 -3.47
CA SER A 159 -8.03 9.84 -4.08
C SER A 159 -7.15 10.63 -3.11
N ILE A 160 -7.57 10.73 -1.84
CA ILE A 160 -6.79 11.40 -0.78
C ILE A 160 -5.49 10.62 -0.51
N LEU A 161 -5.55 9.30 -0.40
CA LEU A 161 -4.39 8.45 -0.15
C LEU A 161 -3.39 8.51 -1.32
N LYS A 162 -3.87 8.44 -2.57
CA LYS A 162 -3.03 8.64 -3.77
C LYS A 162 -2.31 9.98 -3.72
N LYS A 163 -3.03 11.07 -3.41
CA LYS A 163 -2.43 12.41 -3.29
C LYS A 163 -1.35 12.44 -2.20
N LYS A 164 -1.60 11.84 -1.02
CA LYS A 164 -0.61 11.79 0.06
C LYS A 164 0.65 11.02 -0.34
N ILE A 165 0.49 9.86 -1.01
CA ILE A 165 1.62 9.07 -1.51
C ILE A 165 2.43 9.88 -2.52
N PHE A 166 1.74 10.49 -3.48
CA PHE A 166 2.36 11.27 -4.53
C PHE A 166 3.18 12.45 -3.98
N LEU A 167 2.62 13.22 -3.04
CA LEU A 167 3.33 14.33 -2.37
C LEU A 167 4.44 13.85 -1.43
N LYS A 168 4.38 12.62 -0.93
CA LYS A 168 5.43 12.04 -0.09
C LYS A 168 6.67 11.64 -0.90
N PHE A 169 6.50 11.16 -2.12
CA PHE A 169 7.60 10.62 -2.93
C PHE A 169 8.07 11.57 -4.04
N ILE A 170 7.37 12.68 -4.28
CA ILE A 170 7.73 13.68 -5.29
C ILE A 170 7.73 15.06 -4.64
N HIS A 171 8.93 15.63 -4.48
CA HIS A 171 9.14 16.82 -3.65
C HIS A 171 9.25 18.11 -4.46
N ASN A 172 9.63 17.99 -5.73
CA ASN A 172 9.73 19.14 -6.62
C ASN A 172 9.26 18.83 -8.05
N GLU A 173 9.10 19.89 -8.84
CA GLU A 173 8.63 19.82 -10.22
C GLU A 173 9.60 19.09 -11.15
N LYS A 174 10.90 19.05 -10.80
CA LYS A 174 11.90 18.30 -11.56
C LYS A 174 11.69 16.80 -11.40
N GLU A 175 11.40 16.35 -10.18
CA GLU A 175 11.07 14.96 -9.89
C GLU A 175 9.78 14.55 -10.57
N LEU A 176 8.75 15.41 -10.55
CA LEU A 176 7.52 15.17 -11.28
C LEU A 176 7.79 15.03 -12.79
N PHE A 177 8.54 15.95 -13.37
CA PHE A 177 8.88 15.89 -14.79
C PHE A 177 9.65 14.60 -15.12
N LYS A 178 10.67 14.25 -14.34
CA LYS A 178 11.43 13.00 -14.51
C LYS A 178 10.54 11.76 -14.42
N LEU A 179 9.56 11.75 -13.51
CA LEU A 179 8.61 10.64 -13.40
C LEU A 179 7.80 10.48 -14.69
N LEU A 180 7.26 11.59 -15.21
CA LEU A 180 6.47 11.60 -16.45
C LEU A 180 7.29 11.22 -17.68
N ASP A 181 8.55 11.65 -17.71
CA ASP A 181 9.49 11.36 -18.80
C ASP A 181 10.01 9.91 -18.76
N ASN A 182 10.12 9.31 -17.57
CA ASN A 182 10.59 7.94 -17.42
C ASN A 182 9.73 6.95 -18.20
N MET A 183 10.37 6.18 -19.10
CA MET A 183 9.73 5.17 -19.96
C MET A 183 8.50 5.73 -20.69
N ASP A 184 8.57 7.01 -21.08
CA ASP A 184 7.50 7.74 -21.75
C ASP A 184 6.14 7.63 -21.01
N PHE A 185 6.16 7.63 -19.67
CA PHE A 185 4.96 7.47 -18.86
C PHE A 185 3.87 8.50 -19.19
N TYR A 186 4.26 9.71 -19.57
CA TYR A 186 3.37 10.78 -20.04
C TYR A 186 2.45 10.31 -21.19
N GLU A 187 2.86 9.35 -22.03
CA GLU A 187 2.05 8.82 -23.12
C GLU A 187 0.85 8.01 -22.63
N LYS A 188 1.01 7.31 -21.49
CA LYS A 188 -0.02 6.48 -20.86
C LYS A 188 -1.10 7.31 -20.17
N LEU A 189 -0.81 8.58 -19.88
CA LEU A 189 -1.76 9.47 -19.23
C LEU A 189 -2.79 10.04 -20.21
N SER A 190 -4.05 10.03 -19.79
CA SER A 190 -5.09 10.86 -20.39
C SER A 190 -4.98 12.31 -19.91
N GLU A 191 -5.53 13.26 -20.66
CA GLU A 191 -5.61 14.68 -20.27
C GLU A 191 -6.25 14.85 -18.89
N ARG A 192 -7.31 14.08 -18.61
CA ARG A 192 -7.96 14.07 -17.30
C ARG A 192 -7.01 13.63 -16.18
N SER A 193 -6.21 12.59 -16.42
CA SER A 193 -5.26 12.08 -15.42
C SER A 193 -4.13 13.08 -15.18
N PHE A 194 -3.62 13.68 -16.26
CA PHE A 194 -2.62 14.74 -16.19
C PHE A 194 -3.13 15.97 -15.44
N ARG A 195 -4.37 16.43 -15.71
CA ARG A 195 -5.02 17.50 -14.95
C ARG A 195 -5.08 17.20 -13.46
N LYS A 196 -5.43 15.97 -13.08
CA LYS A 196 -5.47 15.55 -11.68
C LYS A 196 -4.10 15.58 -11.01
N ILE A 197 -3.06 15.17 -11.72
CA ILE A 197 -1.68 15.27 -11.26
C ILE A 197 -1.35 16.74 -10.98
N ILE A 198 -1.59 17.64 -11.93
CA ILE A 198 -1.33 19.07 -11.77
C ILE A 198 -2.08 19.65 -10.57
N VAL A 199 -3.39 19.43 -10.47
CA VAL A 199 -4.24 19.93 -9.37
C VAL A 199 -3.83 19.36 -8.01
N SER A 200 -3.30 18.13 -8.00
CA SER A 200 -2.85 17.50 -6.75
C SER A 200 -1.50 18.03 -6.31
N TYR A 201 -0.63 18.38 -7.25
CA TYR A 201 0.76 18.76 -7.02
C TYR A 201 0.94 20.25 -6.75
N PHE A 202 0.47 21.08 -7.68
CA PHE A 202 0.76 22.50 -7.71
C PHE A 202 -0.30 23.26 -6.95
N SER A 203 0.15 24.09 -6.01
CA SER A 203 -0.72 24.94 -5.22
C SER A 203 -0.68 26.40 -5.69
N GLN A 204 0.41 26.79 -6.35
CA GLN A 204 0.65 28.17 -6.77
C GLN A 204 1.18 28.26 -8.20
N LEU A 205 0.92 29.42 -8.84
CA LEU A 205 1.38 29.70 -10.20
C LEU A 205 2.91 29.71 -10.33
N ILE A 206 3.63 30.10 -9.28
CA ILE A 206 5.09 30.22 -9.32
C ILE A 206 5.78 28.85 -9.48
N GLU A 207 5.17 27.81 -8.90
CA GLU A 207 5.63 26.41 -8.99
C GLU A 207 5.37 25.81 -10.38
N LEU A 208 4.36 26.32 -11.09
CA LEU A 208 3.92 25.81 -12.39
C LEU A 208 4.87 26.21 -13.53
N LYS A 209 5.45 27.42 -13.46
CA LYS A 209 6.29 27.96 -14.55
C LYS A 209 7.51 27.09 -14.86
N PRO A 210 8.33 26.67 -13.89
CA PRO A 210 9.49 25.82 -14.18
C PRO A 210 9.08 24.46 -14.74
N PHE A 211 7.95 23.91 -14.30
CA PHE A 211 7.41 22.66 -14.84
C PHE A 211 7.00 22.79 -16.31
N ARG A 212 6.30 23.87 -16.66
CA ARG A 212 5.91 24.18 -18.04
C ARG A 212 7.12 24.25 -18.96
N ILE A 213 8.15 25.00 -18.58
CA ILE A 213 9.37 25.17 -19.37
C ILE A 213 10.05 23.83 -19.64
N ARG A 214 9.99 22.87 -18.70
CA ARG A 214 10.53 21.52 -18.92
C ARG A 214 9.76 20.75 -19.99
N ILE A 215 8.43 20.86 -20.00
CA ILE A 215 7.59 20.22 -21.02
C ILE A 215 7.79 20.85 -22.39
N GLU A 216 7.90 22.18 -22.45
CA GLU A 216 8.17 22.90 -23.71
C GLU A 216 9.50 22.46 -24.33
N ASN A 217 10.53 22.29 -23.51
CA ASN A 217 11.87 21.88 -23.92
C ASN A 217 12.07 20.35 -23.98
N SER A 218 11.03 19.54 -23.79
CA SER A 218 11.17 18.08 -23.81
C SER A 218 11.10 17.50 -25.23
N ASN A 219 11.56 16.26 -25.38
CA ASN A 219 11.40 15.47 -26.60
C ASN A 219 10.06 14.72 -26.64
N TRP A 220 9.06 15.13 -25.85
CA TRP A 220 7.76 14.48 -25.84
C TRP A 220 7.07 14.59 -27.20
N LYS A 221 6.29 13.57 -27.57
CA LYS A 221 5.47 13.59 -28.79
C LYS A 221 4.63 14.86 -28.85
N GLU A 222 4.76 15.62 -29.92
CA GLU A 222 4.18 16.97 -30.06
C GLU A 222 2.69 17.02 -29.72
N ARG A 223 1.88 16.10 -30.24
CA ARG A 223 0.45 16.04 -29.92
C ARG A 223 0.17 15.90 -28.41
N LYS A 224 0.93 15.07 -27.70
CA LYS A 224 0.78 14.90 -26.25
C LYS A 224 1.27 16.13 -25.50
N LYS A 225 2.41 16.69 -25.91
CA LYS A 225 2.99 17.93 -25.38
C LYS A 225 1.99 19.08 -25.47
N GLU A 226 1.41 19.33 -26.64
CA GLU A 226 0.41 20.37 -26.87
C GLU A 226 -0.83 20.21 -25.98
N ASN A 227 -1.36 18.99 -25.88
CA ASN A 227 -2.54 18.73 -25.03
C ASN A 227 -2.25 19.01 -23.56
N PHE A 228 -1.08 18.60 -23.07
CA PHE A 228 -0.68 18.82 -21.68
C PHE A 228 -0.36 20.29 -21.39
N LEU A 229 0.24 21.03 -22.33
CA LEU A 229 0.41 22.48 -22.20
C LEU A 229 -0.93 23.22 -22.15
N LYS A 230 -1.93 22.80 -22.93
CA LYS A 230 -3.31 23.35 -22.84
C LYS A 230 -3.96 23.10 -21.49
N GLU A 231 -3.73 21.93 -20.89
CA GLU A 231 -4.19 21.62 -19.53
C GLU A 231 -3.52 22.52 -18.48
N LEU A 232 -2.22 22.78 -18.63
CA LEU A 232 -1.50 23.74 -17.78
C LEU A 232 -2.04 25.17 -17.93
N ASP A 233 -2.32 25.61 -19.16
CA ASP A 233 -2.94 26.92 -19.43
C ASP A 233 -4.30 27.05 -18.75
N THR A 234 -5.12 26.00 -18.84
CA THR A 234 -6.43 25.94 -18.21
C THR A 234 -6.32 26.04 -16.69
N PHE A 235 -5.40 25.28 -16.10
CA PHE A 235 -5.15 25.32 -14.66
C PHE A 235 -4.62 26.69 -14.19
N GLN A 236 -3.73 27.30 -14.95
CA GLN A 236 -3.22 28.65 -14.68
C GLN A 236 -4.33 29.71 -14.69
N LYS A 237 -5.30 29.62 -15.61
CA LYS A 237 -6.48 30.50 -15.64
C LYS A 237 -7.38 30.30 -14.41
N ILE A 238 -7.47 29.08 -13.88
CA ILE A 238 -8.25 28.79 -12.67
C ILE A 238 -7.55 29.40 -11.46
N LEU A 239 -6.25 29.16 -11.29
CA LEU A 239 -5.47 29.70 -10.16
C LEU A 239 -5.42 31.23 -10.15
N SER A 240 -5.37 31.88 -11.31
CA SER A 240 -5.37 33.36 -11.38
C SER A 240 -6.73 34.00 -11.05
N LYS A 241 -7.82 33.24 -11.12
CA LYS A 241 -9.18 33.69 -10.75
C LYS A 241 -9.58 33.33 -9.33
N ALA A 242 -8.84 32.47 -8.64
CA ALA A 242 -9.10 32.13 -7.24
C ALA A 242 -8.80 33.35 -6.35
N PRO A 243 -9.68 33.71 -5.39
CA PRO A 243 -9.42 34.82 -4.49
C PRO A 243 -8.10 34.58 -3.76
N LYS A 244 -7.21 35.59 -3.77
CA LYS A 244 -5.99 35.59 -2.97
C LYS A 244 -6.42 35.61 -1.50
N PHE A 245 -6.45 34.46 -0.85
CA PHE A 245 -6.45 34.42 0.61
C PHE A 245 -5.05 34.84 1.05
N SER A 246 -4.88 36.15 1.23
CA SER A 246 -3.80 36.79 1.97
C SER A 246 -4.11 36.71 3.46
#